data_AF-A0A6M3JI19-F1
#
_entry.id   AF-A0A6M3JI19-F1
#
_cell.length_a   1.000
_cell.length_b   1.000
_cell.length_c   1.000
_cell.angle_alpha   90.00
_cell.angle_beta   90.00
_cell.angle_gamma   90.00
#
_symmetry.space_group_name_H-M   'P 1'
#
loop_
_entity.id
_entity.type
_entity.pdbx_description
1 polymer ?
#
loop_
_entity_poly.entity_id
_entity_poly.type
_entity_poly.pdbx_seq_one_letter_code
_entity_poly.pdbx_strand_id
1 'polypeptide(L)'
;MCKGIFQKMIDLDPNSNCVFTAIGVLKTEDEVKQFYKEYIEALKIKNDTNLSAKELAAKNVGYICSYFSDEAMRLWYETLNIEHPIFGKTYPTPEEAFKKGQEMGEQLKKTNKKKGN
;
A
#
# COMPACT_ATOMS: atom_id res chain seq x y z
N MET A 1 -20.21 19.38 -9.52
CA MET A 1 -19.19 19.20 -8.46
C MET A 1 -17.99 18.52 -9.09
N CYS A 2 -16.78 19.08 -8.95
CA CYS A 2 -15.56 18.41 -9.41
C CYS A 2 -15.33 17.14 -8.58
N LYS A 3 -15.16 15.99 -9.23
CA LYS A 3 -14.80 14.74 -8.56
C LYS A 3 -13.41 14.87 -7.91
N GLY A 4 -13.27 14.39 -6.67
CA GLY A 4 -11.98 14.30 -5.97
C GLY A 4 -10.99 13.40 -6.70
N ILE A 5 -9.70 13.53 -6.40
CA ILE A 5 -8.64 12.81 -7.12
C ILE A 5 -8.76 11.28 -6.94
N PHE A 6 -9.22 10.82 -5.79
CA PHE A 6 -9.48 9.41 -5.53
C PHE A 6 -10.52 8.84 -6.49
N GLN A 7 -11.65 9.54 -6.65
CA GLN A 7 -12.69 9.11 -7.57
C GLN A 7 -12.21 9.17 -9.02
N LYS A 8 -11.36 10.14 -9.38
CA LYS A 8 -10.74 10.19 -10.71
C LYS A 8 -9.88 8.94 -10.99
N MET A 9 -9.15 8.43 -9.99
CA MET A 9 -8.34 7.22 -10.16
C MET A 9 -9.20 5.96 -10.32
N ILE A 10 -10.35 5.89 -9.66
CA ILE A 10 -11.33 4.81 -9.88
C ILE A 10 -11.93 4.92 -11.29
N ASP A 11 -12.32 6.13 -11.70
CA ASP A 11 -12.99 6.34 -12.98
C ASP A 11 -12.04 6.10 -14.17
N LEU A 12 -10.73 6.34 -13.98
CA LEU A 12 -9.72 6.18 -15.02
C LEU A 12 -9.47 4.70 -15.37
N ASP A 13 -9.52 3.82 -14.36
CA ASP A 13 -9.45 2.38 -14.57
C ASP A 13 -10.35 1.66 -13.54
N PRO A 14 -11.65 1.49 -13.86
CA PRO A 14 -12.62 0.92 -12.92
C PRO A 14 -12.41 -0.58 -12.69
N ASN A 15 -11.58 -1.24 -13.51
CA ASN A 15 -11.29 -2.67 -13.39
C ASN A 15 -9.99 -2.93 -12.61
N SER A 16 -9.29 -1.88 -12.20
CA SER A 16 -8.05 -1.97 -11.44
C SER A 16 -8.20 -1.44 -10.02
N ASN A 17 -7.24 -1.79 -9.16
CA ASN A 17 -7.14 -1.19 -7.85
C ASN A 17 -6.71 0.28 -8.01
N CYS A 18 -7.53 1.20 -7.47
CA CYS A 18 -7.28 2.64 -7.57
C CYS A 18 -5.88 3.08 -7.09
N VAL A 19 -5.24 2.34 -6.19
CA VAL A 19 -3.86 2.61 -5.73
C VAL A 19 -2.84 2.32 -6.83
N PHE A 20 -3.01 1.23 -7.61
CA PHE A 20 -2.18 0.95 -8.78
C PHE A 20 -2.31 2.07 -9.82
N THR A 21 -3.55 2.46 -10.12
CA THR A 21 -3.81 3.56 -11.06
C THR A 21 -3.19 4.87 -10.58
N ALA A 22 -3.34 5.18 -9.29
CA ALA A 22 -2.77 6.40 -8.71
C ALA A 22 -1.24 6.43 -8.81
N ILE A 23 -0.55 5.34 -8.46
CA ILE A 23 0.92 5.30 -8.51
C ILE A 23 1.43 5.42 -9.96
N GLY A 24 0.71 4.83 -10.93
CA GLY A 24 1.05 4.96 -12.34
C GLY A 24 0.87 6.38 -12.90
N VAL A 25 -0.11 7.12 -12.39
CA VAL A 25 -0.59 8.37 -13.01
C VAL A 25 -0.12 9.63 -12.29
N LEU A 26 -0.14 9.66 -10.96
CA LEU A 26 0.17 10.87 -10.19
C LEU A 26 1.68 11.12 -10.17
N LYS A 27 2.08 12.39 -10.39
CA LYS A 27 3.50 12.76 -10.57
C LYS A 27 3.96 13.85 -9.61
N THR A 28 3.06 14.43 -8.82
CA THR A 28 3.39 15.52 -7.89
C THR A 28 3.09 15.13 -6.45
N GLU A 29 3.84 15.70 -5.51
CA GLU A 29 3.62 15.46 -4.08
C GLU A 29 2.20 15.85 -3.64
N ASP A 30 1.67 16.95 -4.15
CA ASP A 30 0.35 17.46 -3.75
C ASP A 30 -0.76 16.53 -4.21
N GLU A 31 -0.67 16.00 -5.43
CA GLU A 31 -1.61 14.98 -5.92
C GLU A 31 -1.56 13.71 -5.07
N VAL A 32 -0.35 13.24 -4.73
CA VAL A 32 -0.14 12.06 -3.90
C VAL A 32 -0.72 12.27 -2.49
N LYS A 33 -0.43 13.41 -1.85
CA LYS A 33 -0.98 13.78 -0.53
C LYS A 33 -2.51 13.85 -0.56
N GLN A 34 -3.07 14.49 -1.59
CA GLN A 34 -4.51 14.63 -1.76
C GLN A 34 -5.19 13.26 -1.97
N PHE A 35 -4.63 12.43 -2.85
CA PHE A 35 -5.12 11.06 -3.08
C PHE A 35 -5.07 10.23 -1.80
N TYR A 36 -3.96 10.26 -1.08
CA TYR A 36 -3.78 9.48 0.13
C TYR A 36 -4.78 9.87 1.22
N LYS A 37 -5.03 11.17 1.38
CA LYS A 37 -6.06 11.67 2.30
C LYS A 37 -7.45 11.15 1.93
N GLU A 38 -7.86 11.29 0.67
CA GLU A 38 -9.16 10.82 0.19
C GLU A 38 -9.30 9.29 0.30
N TYR A 39 -8.22 8.56 0.03
CA TYR A 39 -8.18 7.11 0.16
C TYR A 39 -8.37 6.63 1.60
N ILE A 40 -7.73 7.30 2.57
CA ILE A 40 -7.94 7.02 4.00
C ILE A 40 -9.41 7.19 4.39
N GLU A 41 -10.06 8.27 3.95
CA GLU A 41 -11.49 8.50 4.23
C GLU A 41 -12.36 7.39 3.61
N ALA A 42 -12.05 6.96 2.38
CA ALA A 42 -12.75 5.86 1.74
C ALA A 42 -12.58 4.53 2.48
N LEU A 43 -11.39 4.27 3.04
CA LEU A 43 -11.14 3.07 3.83
C LEU A 43 -11.89 3.08 5.15
N LYS A 44 -12.06 4.22 5.82
CA LYS A 44 -12.83 4.29 7.09
C LYS A 44 -14.26 3.76 6.94
N ILE A 45 -14.86 3.93 5.77
CA ILE A 45 -16.24 3.48 5.49
C ILE A 45 -16.33 1.95 5.34
N LYS A 46 -15.24 1.29 4.92
CA LYS A 46 -15.24 -0.12 4.50
C LYS A 46 -14.36 -1.05 5.35
N ASN A 47 -13.78 -0.55 6.44
CA ASN A 47 -12.71 -1.25 7.13
C ASN A 47 -13.22 -2.22 8.21
N ASP A 48 -13.27 -3.50 7.87
CA ASP A 48 -13.55 -4.61 8.81
C ASP A 48 -12.27 -5.20 9.44
N THR A 49 -11.12 -4.52 9.28
CA THR A 49 -9.84 -4.97 9.85
C THR A 49 -9.57 -4.32 11.20
N ASN A 50 -8.75 -4.97 12.03
CA ASN A 50 -8.27 -4.40 13.30
C ASN A 50 -7.22 -3.28 13.12
N LEU A 51 -6.91 -2.87 11.89
CA LEU A 51 -5.96 -1.79 11.60
C LEU A 51 -6.72 -0.48 11.48
N SER A 52 -6.09 0.65 11.84
CA SER A 52 -6.65 1.95 11.46
C SER A 52 -6.63 2.13 9.94
N ALA A 53 -7.55 2.94 9.41
CA ALA A 53 -7.61 3.24 7.97
C ALA A 53 -6.27 3.81 7.45
N LYS A 54 -5.55 4.58 8.28
CA LYS A 54 -4.23 5.13 7.95
C LYS A 54 -3.16 4.04 7.85
N GLU A 55 -3.13 3.10 8.79
CA GLU A 55 -2.18 1.98 8.75
C GLU A 55 -2.45 1.06 7.56
N LEU A 56 -3.73 0.78 7.28
CA LEU A 56 -4.12 -0.01 6.13
C LEU A 56 -3.74 0.68 4.81
N ALA A 57 -4.00 1.99 4.70
CA ALA A 57 -3.58 2.78 3.55
C ALA A 57 -2.05 2.74 3.36
N ALA A 58 -1.28 2.94 4.44
CA ALA A 58 0.18 2.92 4.40
C ALA A 58 0.71 1.56 3.93
N LYS A 59 0.14 0.46 4.43
CA LYS A 59 0.52 -0.89 4.01
C LYS A 59 0.18 -1.17 2.55
N ASN A 60 -1.02 -0.79 2.11
CA ASN A 60 -1.46 -0.99 0.73
C ASN A 60 -0.58 -0.21 -0.26
N VAL A 61 -0.37 1.08 0.02
CA VAL A 61 0.49 1.92 -0.83
C VAL A 61 1.94 1.44 -0.77
N GLY A 62 2.48 1.19 0.43
CA GLY A 62 3.85 0.70 0.60
C GLY A 62 4.11 -0.60 -0.16
N TYR A 63 3.16 -1.52 -0.15
CA TYR A 63 3.23 -2.77 -0.90
C TYR A 63 3.10 -2.58 -2.41
N ILE A 64 2.13 -1.79 -2.87
CA ILE A 64 1.89 -1.63 -4.32
C ILE A 64 3.01 -0.83 -4.98
N CYS A 65 3.56 0.17 -4.29
CA CYS A 65 4.57 1.06 -4.87
C CYS A 65 5.87 0.34 -5.26
N SER A 66 6.21 -0.77 -4.59
CA SER A 66 7.41 -1.56 -4.92
C SER A 66 7.30 -2.31 -6.26
N TYR A 67 6.12 -2.37 -6.88
CA TYR A 67 5.93 -2.91 -8.23
C TYR A 67 6.16 -1.88 -9.35
N PHE A 68 6.39 -0.61 -9.00
CA PHE A 68 6.61 0.47 -9.95
C PHE A 68 8.10 0.87 -9.96
N SER A 69 8.45 1.78 -10.88
CA SER A 69 9.80 2.34 -10.99
C SER A 69 10.28 2.99 -9.69
N ASP A 70 11.60 2.97 -9.44
CA ASP A 70 12.24 3.63 -8.30
C ASP A 70 11.84 5.12 -8.15
N GLU A 71 11.61 5.83 -9.25
CA GLU A 71 11.15 7.22 -9.24
C GLU A 71 9.77 7.36 -8.58
N ALA A 72 8.80 6.54 -9.01
CA ALA A 72 7.47 6.49 -8.41
C ALA A 72 7.56 6.05 -6.95
N MET A 73 8.36 5.01 -6.65
CA MET A 73 8.53 4.53 -5.29
C MET A 73 9.09 5.63 -4.38
N ARG A 74 10.12 6.34 -4.85
CA ARG A 74 10.74 7.46 -4.13
C ARG A 74 9.75 8.59 -3.88
N LEU A 75 9.03 9.03 -4.91
CA LEU A 75 8.01 10.08 -4.78
C LEU A 75 7.02 9.72 -3.66
N TRP A 76 6.44 8.52 -3.70
CA TRP A 76 5.41 8.11 -2.76
C TRP A 76 5.95 7.87 -1.34
N TYR A 77 7.11 7.22 -1.21
CA TYR A 77 7.71 6.92 0.09
C TYR A 77 8.18 8.20 0.80
N GLU A 78 8.81 9.12 0.08
CA GLU A 78 9.26 10.40 0.65
C GLU A 78 8.06 11.30 0.98
N THR A 79 7.09 11.41 0.06
CA THR A 79 5.90 12.27 0.23
C THR A 79 5.06 11.87 1.43
N LEU A 80 4.84 10.56 1.62
CA LEU A 80 3.93 10.03 2.64
C LEU A 80 4.66 9.55 3.90
N ASN A 81 6.00 9.55 3.88
CA ASN A 81 6.84 8.95 4.91
C ASN A 81 6.41 7.52 5.27
N ILE A 82 6.28 6.68 4.23
CA ILE A 82 5.88 5.27 4.33
C ILE A 82 6.99 4.37 3.78
N GLU A 83 6.86 3.07 3.99
CA GLU A 83 7.80 2.06 3.56
C GLU A 83 7.10 0.74 3.23
N HIS A 84 7.82 -0.20 2.61
CA HIS A 84 7.27 -1.52 2.30
C HIS A 84 6.96 -2.28 3.60
N PRO A 85 5.76 -2.86 3.77
CA PRO A 85 5.38 -3.48 5.05
C PRO A 85 6.19 -4.72 5.45
N ILE A 86 6.88 -5.34 4.49
CA ILE A 86 7.69 -6.56 4.72
C ILE A 86 9.20 -6.25 4.68
N PHE A 87 9.60 -5.28 3.86
CA PHE A 87 11.00 -5.04 3.49
C PHE A 87 11.49 -3.65 3.91
N GLY A 88 10.63 -2.80 4.48
CA GLY A 88 10.97 -1.43 4.82
C GLY A 88 11.42 -0.66 3.58
N LYS A 89 12.57 0.00 3.67
CA LYS A 89 13.18 0.78 2.58
C LYS A 89 14.21 0.00 1.77
N THR A 90 14.29 -1.32 1.93
CA THR A 90 15.25 -2.16 1.19
C THR A 90 14.63 -2.75 -0.08
N TYR A 91 15.47 -3.01 -1.08
CA TYR A 91 15.13 -3.74 -2.29
C TYR A 91 15.72 -5.14 -2.20
N PRO A 92 14.97 -6.12 -1.69
CA PRO A 92 15.51 -7.46 -1.51
C PRO A 92 15.79 -8.12 -2.86
N THR A 93 16.79 -8.98 -2.91
CA THR A 93 16.93 -9.91 -4.05
C THR A 93 15.78 -10.92 -4.07
N PRO A 94 15.54 -11.62 -5.20
CA PRO A 94 14.54 -12.68 -5.27
C PRO A 94 14.72 -13.75 -4.17
N GLU A 95 15.95 -14.15 -3.87
CA GLU A 95 16.28 -15.12 -2.82
C GLU A 95 15.96 -14.59 -1.42
N GLU A 96 16.27 -13.32 -1.14
CA GLU A 96 15.95 -12.66 0.12
C GLU A 96 14.43 -12.55 0.33
N ALA A 97 13.70 -12.17 -0.73
CA ALA A 97 12.24 -12.10 -0.71
C ALA A 97 11.61 -13.48 -0.46
N PHE A 98 12.11 -14.51 -1.13
CA PHE A 98 11.63 -15.89 -0.95
C PHE A 98 11.88 -16.38 0.48
N LYS A 99 13.10 -16.22 1.00
CA LYS A 99 13.45 -16.61 2.37
C LYS A 99 12.57 -15.90 3.39
N LYS A 100 12.36 -14.58 3.21
CA LYS A 100 11.46 -13.81 4.09
C LYS A 100 10.03 -14.35 4.06
N GLY A 101 9.55 -14.72 2.88
CA GLY A 101 8.25 -15.37 2.72
C GLY A 101 8.15 -16.69 3.49
N GLN A 102 9.19 -17.54 3.44
CA GLN A 102 9.25 -18.78 4.21
C GLN A 102 9.21 -18.51 5.72
N GLU A 103 10.02 -17.57 6.22
CA GLU A 103 10.05 -17.20 7.64
C GLU A 103 8.68 -16.71 8.13
N MET A 104 8.01 -15.86 7.36
CA MET A 104 6.65 -15.38 7.68
C MET A 104 5.64 -16.52 7.71
N GLY A 105 5.71 -17.44 6.74
CA GLY A 105 4.86 -18.63 6.69
C GLY A 105 5.03 -19.52 7.92
N GLU A 106 6.26 -19.71 8.40
CA GLU A 106 6.53 -20.47 9.62
C GLU A 106 6.00 -19.78 10.89
N GLN A 107 6.14 -18.45 10.98
CA GLN A 107 5.62 -17.67 12.11
C GLN A 107 4.10 -17.75 12.21
N LEU A 108 3.40 -17.66 11.08
CA LEU A 108 1.94 -17.80 11.03
C LEU A 108 1.48 -19.17 11.51
N LYS A 109 2.18 -20.25 11.09
CA LYS A 109 1.90 -21.62 11.58
C LYS A 109 2.06 -21.73 13.10
N LYS A 110 3.13 -21.15 13.67
CA LYS A 110 3.37 -21.16 15.13
C LYS A 110 2.31 -20.37 15.90
N THR A 111 1.86 -19.24 15.37
CA THR A 111 0.86 -18.38 16.02
C THR A 111 -0.53 -19.03 16.00
N ASN A 112 -0.91 -19.67 14.90
CA ASN A 112 -2.19 -20.39 14.81
C ASN A 112 -2.22 -21.62 15.73
N LYS A 113 -1.10 -22.33 15.88
CA LYS A 113 -0.98 -23.45 16.83
C LYS A 113 -1.14 -23.01 18.30
N LYS A 114 -0.77 -21.77 18.64
CA LYS A 114 -0.94 -21.20 20.00
C LYS A 114 -2.36 -20.70 20.29
N LYS A 115 -3.16 -20.38 19.27
CA LYS A 115 -4.57 -19.93 19.43
C LYS A 115 -5.59 -21.07 19.49
N GLY A 116 -5.17 -22.30 19.16
CA GLY A 116 -6.01 -23.50 19.17
C GLY A 116 -5.84 -24.40 20.41
N ASN A 117 -5.08 -23.95 21.41
CA ASN A 117 -4.97 -24.54 22.74
C ASN A 117 -5.54 -23.57 23.77
#